data_AF-K5DFZ1-F1
#
_entry.id   AF-K5DFZ1-F1
#
_cell.length_a   1.000
_cell.length_b   1.000
_cell.length_c   1.000
_cell.angle_alpha   90.00
_cell.angle_beta   90.00
_cell.angle_gamma   90.00
#
_symmetry.space_group_name_H-M   'P 1'
#
loop_
_entity.id
_entity.type
_entity.pdbx_description
1 polymer ?
#
loop_
_entity_poly.entity_id
_entity_poly.type
_entity_poly.pdbx_seq_one_letter_code
_entity_poly.pdbx_strand_id
1 'polypeptide(L)'
;MKKLFLFIMVLSLIATVNAQDRKYSTFYYQRATLFEALPVTSSDIIFLGNSITNGAEWAELFNDKHVKKRGISGDICMGVYDRLDAVLKGKPAKIFLLIGINDASRGAPADTIVSRIGMIVGKIKEDSPKTKLYLQSVLPVTDHYNMFKGHTSRWRVIPEINKGLVRLAEKE
;
A
#
# COMPACT_ATOMS: atom_id res chain seq x y z
N MET A 1 -9.47 -30.11 41.62
CA MET A 1 -10.08 -30.15 40.28
C MET A 1 -10.44 -28.76 39.73
N LYS A 2 -11.22 -27.93 40.44
CA LYS A 2 -11.59 -26.57 39.97
C LYS A 2 -10.41 -25.63 39.66
N LYS A 3 -9.33 -25.66 40.47
CA LYS A 3 -8.12 -24.84 40.25
C LYS A 3 -7.29 -25.28 39.02
N LEU A 4 -7.28 -26.58 38.72
CA LEU A 4 -6.59 -27.13 37.54
C LEU A 4 -7.34 -26.77 36.25
N PHE A 5 -8.67 -26.80 36.30
CA PHE A 5 -9.54 -26.39 35.19
C PHE A 5 -9.38 -24.89 34.87
N LEU A 6 -9.30 -24.04 35.91
CA LEU A 6 -9.06 -22.60 35.75
C LEU A 6 -7.67 -22.33 35.13
N PHE A 7 -6.65 -23.08 35.53
CA PHE A 7 -5.29 -22.95 35.00
C PHE A 7 -5.20 -23.35 33.52
N ILE A 8 -5.87 -24.44 33.11
CA ILE A 8 -5.93 -24.88 31.72
C ILE A 8 -6.69 -23.85 30.85
N MET A 9 -7.75 -23.24 31.38
CA MET A 9 -8.52 -22.20 30.67
C MET A 9 -7.69 -20.92 30.47
N VAL A 10 -6.89 -20.52 31.45
CA VAL A 10 -5.96 -19.37 31.32
C VAL A 10 -4.84 -19.67 30.32
N LEU A 11 -4.27 -20.89 30.34
CA LEU A 11 -3.26 -21.32 29.36
C LEU A 11 -3.78 -21.36 27.92
N SER A 12 -5.02 -21.79 27.71
CA SER A 12 -5.65 -21.81 26.39
C SER A 12 -6.01 -20.42 25.88
N LEU A 13 -6.34 -19.46 26.77
CA LEU A 13 -6.45 -18.04 26.40
C LEU A 13 -5.09 -17.42 26.03
N ILE A 14 -4.00 -17.78 26.69
CA ILE A 14 -2.65 -17.25 26.37
C ILE A 14 -2.14 -17.80 25.02
N ALA A 15 -2.51 -19.03 24.67
CA ALA A 15 -2.14 -19.65 23.40
C ALA A 15 -2.85 -19.01 22.18
N THR A 16 -4.10 -18.55 22.34
CA THR A 16 -4.84 -17.89 21.24
C THR A 16 -4.38 -16.46 20.96
N VAL A 17 -3.76 -15.78 21.92
CA VAL A 17 -3.21 -14.42 21.73
C VAL A 17 -1.95 -14.42 20.86
N ASN A 18 -1.21 -15.53 20.80
CA ASN A 18 0.05 -15.62 20.05
C ASN A 18 -0.08 -16.16 18.61
N ALA A 19 -1.29 -16.49 18.16
CA ALA A 19 -1.56 -17.05 16.83
C ALA A 19 -2.45 -16.13 15.97
N GLN A 20 -2.27 -14.82 16.05
CA GLN A 20 -2.85 -13.93 15.04
C GLN A 20 -2.07 -14.08 13.75
N ASP A 21 -2.66 -14.81 12.79
CA ASP A 21 -2.19 -14.85 11.41
C ASP A 21 -2.01 -13.43 10.89
N ARG A 22 -0.75 -13.03 10.67
CA ARG A 22 -0.40 -11.71 10.18
C ARG A 22 -0.94 -11.56 8.76
N LYS A 23 -1.84 -10.59 8.55
CA LYS A 23 -2.45 -10.28 7.25
C LYS A 23 -1.41 -9.96 6.17
N TYR A 24 -0.29 -9.35 6.57
CA TYR A 24 0.79 -8.90 5.68
C TYR A 24 2.16 -9.44 6.11
N SER A 25 3.19 -9.22 5.28
CA SER A 25 4.55 -9.67 5.58
C SER A 25 5.14 -8.97 6.81
N THR A 26 6.15 -9.57 7.43
CA THR A 26 6.90 -8.96 8.53
C THR A 26 7.47 -7.59 8.15
N PHE A 27 7.99 -7.46 6.92
CA PHE A 27 8.52 -6.22 6.38
C PHE A 27 7.46 -5.12 6.25
N TYR A 28 6.21 -5.49 5.92
CA TYR A 28 5.11 -4.52 5.92
C TYR A 28 4.94 -3.89 7.29
N TYR A 29 4.86 -4.69 8.35
CA TYR A 29 4.67 -4.18 9.71
C TYR A 29 5.86 -3.35 10.18
N GLN A 30 7.10 -3.75 9.87
CA GLN A 30 8.29 -2.95 10.18
C GLN A 30 8.23 -1.55 9.57
N ARG A 31 7.79 -1.44 8.31
CA ARG A 31 7.70 -0.16 7.61
C ARG A 31 6.48 0.65 8.05
N ALA A 32 5.33 0.01 8.23
CA ALA A 32 4.09 0.66 8.65
C ALA A 32 4.22 1.30 10.04
N THR A 33 4.73 0.56 11.04
CA THR A 33 4.90 1.10 12.40
C THR A 33 5.96 2.21 12.45
N LEU A 34 7.01 2.13 11.63
CA LEU A 34 7.94 3.24 11.46
C LEU A 34 7.23 4.48 10.88
N PHE A 35 6.35 4.31 9.88
CA PHE A 35 5.62 5.43 9.29
C PHE A 35 4.61 6.06 10.24
N GLU A 36 4.03 5.32 11.18
CA GLU A 36 3.18 5.85 12.25
C GLU A 36 3.97 6.78 13.19
N ALA A 37 5.23 6.47 13.46
CA ALA A 37 6.11 7.28 14.30
C ALA A 37 6.68 8.52 13.59
N LEU A 38 6.71 8.52 12.24
CA LEU A 38 7.30 9.59 11.44
C LEU A 38 6.23 10.57 10.93
N PRO A 39 6.14 11.80 11.49
CA PRO A 39 5.05 12.71 11.19
C PRO A 39 5.00 13.14 9.72
N VAL A 40 3.78 13.30 9.24
CA VAL A 40 3.45 13.98 7.98
C VAL A 40 2.86 15.35 8.32
N THR A 41 3.18 16.35 7.51
CA THR A 41 2.76 17.74 7.64
C THR A 41 2.20 18.24 6.31
N SER A 42 1.54 19.41 6.34
CA SER A 42 0.84 19.94 5.17
C SER A 42 1.72 20.41 4.03
N SER A 43 3.03 20.56 4.23
CA SER A 43 4.00 20.86 3.18
C SER A 43 4.58 19.62 2.50
N ASP A 44 4.33 18.42 3.05
CA ASP A 44 4.97 17.20 2.56
C ASP A 44 4.40 16.73 1.21
N ILE A 45 5.27 16.08 0.45
CA ILE A 45 4.98 15.42 -0.82
C ILE A 45 5.22 13.92 -0.62
N ILE A 46 4.18 13.10 -0.73
CA ILE A 46 4.26 11.69 -0.37
C ILE A 46 4.32 10.82 -1.62
N PHE A 47 5.38 10.03 -1.74
CA PHE A 47 5.45 8.91 -2.69
C PHE A 47 4.94 7.65 -2.00
N LEU A 48 3.75 7.20 -2.39
CA LEU A 48 3.01 6.09 -1.79
C LEU A 48 2.93 4.91 -2.76
N GLY A 49 3.27 3.70 -2.30
CA GLY A 49 3.22 2.52 -3.16
C GLY A 49 3.93 1.30 -2.63
N ASN A 50 4.37 0.45 -3.56
CA ASN A 50 5.01 -0.83 -3.27
C ASN A 50 6.57 -0.77 -3.35
N SER A 51 7.24 -1.87 -3.73
CA SER A 51 8.69 -1.97 -3.86
C SER A 51 9.27 -0.98 -4.86
N ILE A 52 8.57 -0.67 -5.96
CA ILE A 52 9.01 0.30 -6.96
C ILE A 52 9.16 1.67 -6.30
N THR A 53 8.20 2.04 -5.47
CA THR A 53 8.27 3.27 -4.66
C THR A 53 9.25 3.15 -3.49
N ASN A 54 9.45 1.96 -2.92
CA ASN A 54 10.37 1.74 -1.81
C ASN A 54 11.84 1.92 -2.25
N GLY A 55 12.17 1.55 -3.49
CA GLY A 55 13.56 1.41 -3.95
C GLY A 55 14.32 2.72 -4.19
N ALA A 56 13.64 3.86 -4.24
CA ALA A 56 14.27 5.16 -4.51
C ALA A 56 14.52 5.97 -3.23
N GLU A 57 15.53 6.84 -3.26
CA GLU A 57 15.70 7.93 -2.30
C GLU A 57 15.11 9.22 -2.88
N TRP A 58 13.78 9.34 -2.75
CA TRP A 58 12.99 10.36 -3.43
C TRP A 58 13.38 11.81 -3.09
N ALA A 59 13.77 12.08 -1.84
CA ALA A 59 14.20 13.42 -1.43
C ALA A 59 15.49 13.84 -2.13
N GLU A 60 16.43 12.91 -2.30
CA GLU A 60 17.68 13.14 -3.02
C GLU A 60 17.42 13.30 -4.52
N LEU A 61 16.58 12.42 -5.09
CA LEU A 61 16.25 12.44 -6.51
C LEU A 61 15.64 13.78 -6.96
N PHE A 62 14.80 14.39 -6.13
CA PHE A 62 14.17 15.68 -6.42
C PHE A 62 14.87 16.88 -5.79
N ASN A 63 15.93 16.67 -5.00
CA ASN A 63 16.57 17.70 -4.19
C ASN A 63 15.55 18.52 -3.36
N ASP A 64 14.58 17.83 -2.73
CA ASP A 64 13.50 18.45 -1.97
C ASP A 64 13.25 17.69 -0.66
N LYS A 65 13.53 18.35 0.45
CA LYS A 65 13.39 17.81 1.81
C LYS A 65 11.93 17.49 2.21
N HIS A 66 10.95 18.04 1.50
CA HIS A 66 9.52 17.78 1.77
C HIS A 66 9.06 16.46 1.15
N VAL A 67 9.86 15.87 0.25
CA VAL A 67 9.50 14.60 -0.39
C VAL A 67 9.77 13.45 0.57
N LYS A 68 8.72 12.69 0.89
CA LYS A 68 8.77 11.56 1.83
C LYS A 68 8.38 10.26 1.16
N LYS A 69 9.19 9.23 1.43
CA LYS A 69 8.95 7.85 0.99
C LYS A 69 7.96 7.16 1.92
N ARG A 70 6.87 6.65 1.35
CA ARG A 70 5.88 5.76 2.00
C ARG A 70 5.64 4.49 1.17
N GLY A 71 6.67 4.04 0.45
CA GLY A 71 6.71 2.76 -0.27
C GLY A 71 7.05 1.58 0.65
N ILE A 72 6.39 0.43 0.42
CA ILE A 72 6.67 -0.83 1.12
C ILE A 72 6.80 -1.97 0.10
N SER A 73 7.94 -2.65 0.08
CA SER A 73 8.14 -3.83 -0.79
C SER A 73 7.09 -4.92 -0.57
N GLY A 74 6.50 -5.40 -1.67
CA GLY A 74 5.45 -6.43 -1.67
C GLY A 74 4.03 -5.93 -1.34
N ASP A 75 3.86 -4.63 -1.09
CA ASP A 75 2.56 -4.04 -0.75
C ASP A 75 1.54 -4.16 -1.89
N ILE A 76 0.26 -4.27 -1.52
CA ILE A 76 -0.91 -4.42 -2.40
C ILE A 76 -1.90 -3.28 -2.15
N CYS A 77 -2.91 -3.13 -2.99
CA CYS A 77 -3.89 -2.04 -2.84
C CYS A 77 -4.49 -1.97 -1.44
N MET A 78 -4.94 -3.10 -0.87
CA MET A 78 -5.52 -3.10 0.48
C MET A 78 -4.49 -2.90 1.60
N GLY A 79 -3.23 -3.25 1.37
CA GLY A 79 -2.16 -2.95 2.33
C GLY A 79 -1.88 -1.45 2.37
N VAL A 80 -1.86 -0.78 1.22
CA VAL A 80 -1.82 0.69 1.17
C VAL A 80 -3.03 1.29 1.88
N TYR A 81 -4.24 0.81 1.57
CA TYR A 81 -5.49 1.31 2.17
C TYR A 81 -5.45 1.24 3.70
N ASP A 82 -5.06 0.10 4.26
CA ASP A 82 -5.07 -0.15 5.70
C ASP A 82 -4.07 0.72 6.50
N ARG A 83 -3.07 1.33 5.84
CA ARG A 83 -2.06 2.20 6.48
C ARG A 83 -2.17 3.67 6.08
N LEU A 84 -3.27 4.08 5.41
CA LEU A 84 -3.45 5.45 4.94
C LEU A 84 -3.49 6.46 6.09
N ASP A 85 -4.02 6.09 7.25
CA ASP A 85 -4.23 7.02 8.38
C ASP A 85 -2.91 7.68 8.85
N ALA A 86 -1.80 6.92 8.83
CA ALA A 86 -0.47 7.43 9.16
C ALA A 86 0.02 8.53 8.20
N VAL A 87 -0.55 8.62 7.00
CA VAL A 87 -0.27 9.64 6.00
C VAL A 87 -1.30 10.78 6.09
N LEU A 88 -2.59 10.44 6.11
CA LEU A 88 -3.68 11.41 5.95
C LEU A 88 -3.90 12.31 7.17
N LYS A 89 -3.53 11.84 8.37
CA LYS A 89 -3.54 12.67 9.59
C LYS A 89 -2.72 13.97 9.43
N GLY A 90 -1.64 13.90 8.66
CA GLY A 90 -0.75 15.04 8.39
C GLY A 90 -1.23 16.00 7.30
N LYS A 91 -2.29 15.64 6.57
CA LYS A 91 -2.88 16.41 5.46
C LYS A 91 -1.86 16.92 4.43
N PRO A 92 -1.06 16.04 3.81
CA PRO A 92 0.07 16.43 2.97
C PRO A 92 -0.35 17.26 1.76
N ALA A 93 0.57 18.04 1.20
CA ALA A 93 0.31 18.86 0.02
C ALA A 93 -0.04 17.99 -1.20
N LYS A 94 0.72 16.90 -1.40
CA LYS A 94 0.60 16.02 -2.58
C LYS A 94 0.80 14.56 -2.21
N ILE A 95 0.09 13.67 -2.90
CA ILE A 95 0.32 12.22 -2.87
C ILE A 95 0.50 11.74 -4.31
N PHE A 96 1.60 11.03 -4.56
CA PHE A 96 1.84 10.28 -5.79
C PHE A 96 1.64 8.79 -5.50
N LEU A 97 0.59 8.19 -6.05
CA LEU A 97 0.22 6.80 -5.81
C LEU A 97 0.64 5.91 -6.99
N LEU A 98 1.44 4.87 -6.73
CA LEU A 98 1.77 3.80 -7.67
C LEU A 98 1.58 2.44 -6.98
N ILE A 99 0.53 1.71 -7.34
CA ILE A 99 0.17 0.44 -6.71
C ILE A 99 -0.56 -0.49 -7.71
N GLY A 100 -0.74 -1.76 -7.34
CA GLY A 100 -1.57 -2.72 -8.10
C GLY A 100 -0.81 -3.87 -8.78
N ILE A 101 0.49 -3.73 -9.05
CA ILE A 101 1.24 -4.79 -9.73
C ILE A 101 1.34 -6.10 -8.90
N ASN A 102 1.39 -5.98 -7.56
CA ASN A 102 1.42 -7.15 -6.68
C ASN A 102 0.04 -7.79 -6.50
N ASP A 103 -1.06 -7.04 -6.68
CA ASP A 103 -2.41 -7.61 -6.77
C ASP A 103 -2.54 -8.42 -8.07
N ALA A 104 -2.07 -7.85 -9.18
CA ALA A 104 -2.01 -8.53 -10.47
C ALA A 104 -1.18 -9.83 -10.38
N SER A 105 -0.01 -9.81 -9.73
CA SER A 105 0.82 -11.01 -9.55
C SER A 105 0.17 -12.09 -8.68
N ARG A 106 -0.86 -11.74 -7.90
CA ARG A 106 -1.69 -12.67 -7.11
C ARG A 106 -2.96 -13.09 -7.85
N GLY A 107 -3.13 -12.69 -9.11
CA GLY A 107 -4.25 -13.08 -9.97
C GLY A 107 -5.49 -12.21 -9.83
N ALA A 108 -5.43 -11.05 -9.16
CA ALA A 108 -6.56 -10.13 -9.13
C ALA A 108 -6.84 -9.56 -10.54
N PRO A 109 -8.10 -9.53 -11.00
CA PRO A 109 -8.46 -8.94 -12.29
C PRO A 109 -8.36 -7.41 -12.25
N ALA A 110 -8.20 -6.79 -13.42
CA ALA A 110 -8.02 -5.33 -13.55
C ALA A 110 -9.12 -4.52 -12.84
N ASP A 111 -10.39 -4.88 -13.03
CA ASP A 111 -11.51 -4.17 -12.42
C ASP A 111 -11.50 -4.23 -10.88
N THR A 112 -11.08 -5.35 -10.30
CA THR A 112 -10.90 -5.46 -8.84
C THR A 112 -9.77 -4.55 -8.36
N ILE A 113 -8.67 -4.49 -9.10
CA ILE A 113 -7.53 -3.63 -8.75
C ILE A 113 -7.94 -2.15 -8.84
N VAL A 114 -8.61 -1.75 -9.92
CA VAL A 114 -9.13 -0.39 -10.12
C VAL A 114 -10.14 -0.02 -9.03
N SER A 115 -11.05 -0.92 -8.68
CA SER A 115 -12.01 -0.71 -7.59
C SER A 115 -11.32 -0.48 -6.24
N ARG A 116 -10.32 -1.30 -5.89
CA ARG A 116 -9.54 -1.11 -4.66
C ARG A 116 -8.74 0.19 -4.66
N ILE A 117 -8.21 0.61 -5.82
CA ILE A 117 -7.56 1.92 -5.95
C ILE A 117 -8.61 3.03 -5.78
N GLY A 118 -9.83 2.86 -6.30
CA GLY A 118 -10.96 3.76 -6.04
C GLY A 118 -11.27 3.91 -4.55
N MET A 119 -11.18 2.83 -3.76
CA MET A 119 -11.32 2.93 -2.29
C MET A 119 -10.23 3.81 -1.67
N ILE A 120 -8.97 3.67 -2.12
CA ILE A 120 -7.86 4.52 -1.69
C ILE A 120 -8.14 5.99 -2.05
N VAL A 121 -8.57 6.26 -3.29
CA VAL A 121 -8.91 7.61 -3.75
C VAL A 121 -10.01 8.22 -2.88
N GLY A 122 -11.10 7.49 -2.67
CA GLY A 122 -12.23 7.93 -1.85
C GLY A 122 -11.79 8.33 -0.44
N LYS A 123 -11.03 7.47 0.24
CA LYS A 123 -10.52 7.74 1.59
C LYS A 123 -9.58 8.95 1.63
N ILE A 124 -8.70 9.12 0.64
CA ILE A 124 -7.81 10.30 0.57
C ILE A 124 -8.63 11.59 0.42
N LYS A 125 -9.64 11.60 -0.45
CA LYS A 125 -10.51 12.77 -0.68
C LYS A 125 -11.35 13.10 0.55
N GLU A 126 -11.85 12.10 1.25
CA GLU A 126 -12.64 12.26 2.48
C GLU A 126 -11.80 12.82 3.64
N ASP A 127 -10.68 12.16 3.96
CA ASP A 127 -9.89 12.49 5.15
C ASP A 127 -8.95 13.69 4.94
N SER A 128 -8.56 13.97 3.69
CA SER A 128 -7.65 15.06 3.33
C SER A 128 -8.03 15.75 2.01
N PRO A 129 -9.19 16.44 1.95
CA PRO A 129 -9.75 17.00 0.71
C PRO A 129 -8.88 18.07 0.02
N LYS A 130 -7.89 18.64 0.72
CA LYS A 130 -6.95 19.62 0.15
C LYS A 130 -5.69 18.99 -0.44
N THR A 131 -5.44 17.70 -0.18
CA THR A 131 -4.29 16.98 -0.73
C THR A 131 -4.49 16.74 -2.22
N LYS A 132 -3.51 17.15 -3.03
CA LYS A 132 -3.51 16.84 -4.46
C LYS A 132 -3.07 15.40 -4.68
N LEU A 133 -3.96 14.57 -5.20
CA LEU A 133 -3.67 13.18 -5.52
C LEU A 133 -3.29 13.01 -7.00
N TYR A 134 -2.18 12.33 -7.25
CA TYR A 134 -1.69 11.96 -8.57
C TYR A 134 -1.69 10.44 -8.69
N LEU A 135 -2.57 9.90 -9.53
CA LEU A 135 -2.60 8.47 -9.86
C LEU A 135 -1.59 8.19 -10.97
N GLN A 136 -0.56 7.40 -10.66
CA GLN A 136 0.45 6.99 -11.62
C GLN A 136 0.01 5.69 -12.30
N SER A 137 0.25 5.58 -13.61
CA SER A 137 0.04 4.33 -14.34
C SER A 137 0.89 3.21 -13.76
N VAL A 138 0.33 2.00 -13.68
CA VAL A 138 1.10 0.80 -13.41
C VAL A 138 2.15 0.62 -14.52
N LEU A 139 3.41 0.46 -14.11
CA LEU A 139 4.54 0.34 -15.03
C LEU A 139 4.50 -1.00 -15.78
N PRO A 140 5.00 -1.05 -17.03
CA PRO A 140 5.12 -2.30 -17.78
C PRO A 140 6.13 -3.25 -17.13
N VAL A 141 6.03 -4.53 -17.50
CA VAL A 141 6.94 -5.60 -17.05
C VAL A 141 7.45 -6.40 -18.25
N THR A 142 8.57 -7.10 -18.08
CA THR A 142 9.16 -7.96 -19.11
C THR A 142 9.55 -9.31 -18.51
N ASP A 143 9.28 -10.39 -19.24
CA ASP A 143 9.66 -11.76 -18.91
C ASP A 143 11.06 -12.14 -19.43
N HIS A 144 11.73 -11.25 -20.16
CA HIS A 144 13.05 -11.47 -20.75
C HIS A 144 14.09 -12.03 -19.77
N TYR A 145 14.08 -11.55 -18.52
CA TYR A 145 15.03 -11.95 -17.48
C TYR A 145 14.63 -13.22 -16.71
N ASN A 146 13.48 -13.84 -17.03
CA ASN A 146 12.97 -15.05 -16.35
C ASN A 146 12.81 -14.90 -14.81
N MET A 147 12.66 -13.66 -14.33
CA MET A 147 12.41 -13.32 -12.92
C MET A 147 10.94 -12.91 -12.71
N PHE A 148 10.48 -12.95 -11.47
CA PHE A 148 9.13 -12.50 -11.06
C PHE A 148 8.00 -13.04 -11.95
N LYS A 149 8.03 -14.35 -12.26
CA LYS A 149 7.09 -15.00 -13.20
C LYS A 149 5.62 -14.70 -12.90
N GLY A 150 5.24 -14.57 -11.63
CA GLY A 150 3.88 -14.20 -11.25
C GLY A 150 3.45 -12.82 -11.77
N HIS A 151 4.37 -11.87 -11.84
CA HIS A 151 4.16 -10.53 -12.38
C HIS A 151 4.25 -10.53 -13.90
N THR A 152 5.35 -11.07 -14.44
CA THR A 152 5.71 -10.94 -15.85
C THR A 152 4.82 -11.75 -16.78
N SER A 153 4.35 -12.93 -16.34
CA SER A 153 3.36 -13.73 -17.10
C SER A 153 1.99 -13.04 -17.25
N ARG A 154 1.72 -11.99 -16.47
CA ARG A 154 0.45 -11.27 -16.44
C ARG A 154 0.55 -9.85 -17.02
N TRP A 155 1.58 -9.55 -17.82
CA TRP A 155 1.81 -8.21 -18.38
C TRP A 155 0.59 -7.60 -19.09
N ARG A 156 -0.28 -8.43 -19.72
CA ARG A 156 -1.49 -7.99 -20.42
C ARG A 156 -2.55 -7.33 -19.53
N VAL A 157 -2.52 -7.56 -18.22
CA VAL A 157 -3.47 -6.91 -17.29
C VAL A 157 -3.13 -5.44 -17.05
N ILE A 158 -1.88 -5.04 -17.29
CA ILE A 158 -1.37 -3.70 -16.97
C ILE A 158 -2.05 -2.62 -17.82
N PRO A 159 -2.16 -2.75 -19.16
CA PRO A 159 -2.93 -1.80 -19.96
C PRO A 159 -4.40 -1.68 -19.53
N GLU A 160 -5.04 -2.78 -19.14
CA GLU A 160 -6.44 -2.77 -18.68
C GLU A 160 -6.61 -2.01 -17.36
N ILE A 161 -5.68 -2.23 -16.40
CA ILE A 161 -5.64 -1.45 -15.16
C ILE A 161 -5.47 0.03 -15.50
N ASN A 162 -4.50 0.38 -16.34
CA ASN A 162 -4.20 1.77 -16.69
C ASN A 162 -5.38 2.46 -17.38
N LYS A 163 -6.10 1.77 -18.26
CA LYS A 163 -7.34 2.27 -18.88
C LYS A 163 -8.42 2.53 -17.82
N GLY A 164 -8.52 1.68 -16.81
CA GLY A 164 -9.42 1.88 -15.66
C GLY A 164 -8.99 3.05 -14.76
N LEU A 165 -7.69 3.24 -14.55
CA LEU A 165 -7.15 4.37 -13.78
C LEU A 165 -7.41 5.72 -14.44
N VAL A 166 -7.33 5.81 -15.78
CA VAL A 166 -7.71 7.03 -16.51
C VAL A 166 -9.18 7.38 -16.25
N ARG A 167 -10.09 6.40 -16.44
CA ARG A 167 -11.53 6.61 -16.17
C ARG A 167 -11.81 6.99 -14.71
N LEU A 168 -11.07 6.39 -13.78
CA LEU A 168 -11.18 6.72 -12.36
C LEU A 168 -10.72 8.15 -12.11
N ALA A 169 -9.59 8.58 -12.66
CA ALA A 169 -9.06 9.93 -12.48
C ALA A 169 -9.97 11.01 -13.11
N GLU A 170 -10.61 10.73 -14.24
CA GLU A 170 -11.54 11.66 -14.92
C GLU A 170 -12.86 11.86 -14.18
N LYS A 171 -13.27 10.87 -13.37
CA LYS A 171 -14.52 10.92 -12.60
C LYS A 171 -14.41 11.75 -11.33
N GLU A 172 -13.21 11.91 -10.79
CA GLU A 172 -12.93 12.44 -9.45
C GLU A 172 -12.54 13.91 -9.45
#